data_AF-A0A2G2WCI4-F1
#
_entry.id   AF-A0A2G2WCI4-F1
#
_cell.length_a   1.000
_cell.length_b   1.000
_cell.length_c   1.000
_cell.angle_alpha   90.00
_cell.angle_beta   90.00
_cell.angle_gamma   90.00
#
_symmetry.space_group_name_H-M   'P 1'
#
loop_
_entity.id
_entity.type
_entity.pdbx_description
1 polymer ?
#
loop_
_entity_poly.entity_id
_entity_poly.type
_entity_poly.pdbx_seq_one_letter_code
_entity_poly.pdbx_strand_id
1 'polypeptide(L)'
;MDVKPWDDETDMKKLEEAVRSIEVECLLWGASKLVPVGYGIKKKQIMLTIINELVSMDTLIEEHLIVEPINEYVQSCDIIAFNKI
;
A
#
# COMPACT_ATOMS: atom_id res chain seq x y z
N MET A 1 -4.29 -0.80 5.16
CA MET A 1 -3.89 0.40 4.40
C MET A 1 -4.65 0.41 3.09
N ASP A 2 -5.12 1.58 2.66
CA ASP A 2 -5.60 1.78 1.30
C ASP A 2 -4.46 2.34 0.46
N VAL A 3 -4.26 1.80 -0.73
CA VAL A 3 -3.31 2.28 -1.73
C VAL A 3 -4.11 2.73 -2.95
N LYS A 4 -4.02 4.01 -3.28
CA LYS A 4 -4.78 4.62 -4.37
C LYS A 4 -3.93 4.68 -5.64
N PRO A 5 -4.44 4.20 -6.79
CA PRO A 5 -3.79 4.42 -8.07
C PRO A 5 -3.95 5.87 -8.52
N TRP A 6 -3.27 6.23 -9.61
CA TRP A 6 -3.47 7.51 -10.29
C TRP A 6 -4.85 7.62 -10.96
N ASP A 7 -5.30 6.54 -11.60
CA ASP A 7 -6.52 6.49 -12.40
C ASP A 7 -7.06 5.05 -12.55
N ASP A 8 -8.05 4.87 -13.43
CA ASP A 8 -8.68 3.58 -13.74
C ASP A 8 -7.92 2.73 -14.77
N GLU A 9 -6.88 3.28 -15.40
CA GLU A 9 -6.02 2.56 -16.35
C GLU A 9 -4.79 1.93 -15.67
N THR A 10 -4.47 2.36 -14.45
CA THR A 10 -3.34 1.84 -13.65
C THR A 10 -3.41 0.31 -13.47
N ASP A 11 -2.32 -0.40 -13.78
CA ASP A 11 -2.24 -1.85 -13.61
C ASP A 11 -2.22 -2.25 -12.12
N MET A 12 -3.38 -2.65 -11.62
CA MET A 12 -3.58 -3.01 -10.22
C MET A 12 -2.89 -4.30 -9.77
N LYS A 13 -2.33 -5.10 -10.69
CA LYS A 13 -1.46 -6.22 -10.34
C LYS A 13 -0.04 -5.72 -10.10
N LYS A 14 0.50 -4.92 -11.03
CA LYS A 14 1.82 -4.29 -10.87
C LYS A 14 1.87 -3.40 -9.64
N LEU A 15 0.80 -2.64 -9.38
CA LEU A 15 0.68 -1.85 -8.16
C LEU A 15 0.84 -2.72 -6.90
N GLU A 16 0.17 -3.88 -6.84
CA GLU A 16 0.30 -4.77 -5.69
C GLU A 16 1.67 -5.44 -5.62
N GLU A 17 2.25 -5.83 -6.75
CA GLU A 17 3.60 -6.38 -6.83
C GLU A 17 4.64 -5.37 -6.32
N ALA A 18 4.54 -4.11 -6.75
CA ALA A 18 5.41 -3.02 -6.30
C ALA A 18 5.26 -2.71 -4.80
N VAL A 19 4.02 -2.68 -4.29
CA VAL A 19 3.80 -2.52 -2.83
C VAL A 19 4.41 -3.68 -2.06
N ARG A 20 4.22 -4.92 -2.52
CA ARG A 20 4.71 -6.13 -1.84
C ARG A 20 6.22 -6.34 -1.98
N SER A 21 6.88 -5.70 -2.95
CA SER A 21 8.34 -5.80 -3.11
C SER A 21 9.11 -5.00 -2.05
N ILE A 22 8.42 -4.20 -1.23
CA ILE A 22 9.05 -3.55 -0.09
C ILE A 22 9.38 -4.61 0.96
N GLU A 23 10.68 -4.84 1.15
CA GLU A 23 11.23 -5.71 2.18
C GLU A 23 11.78 -4.84 3.32
N VAL A 24 11.00 -4.70 4.38
CA VAL A 24 11.42 -4.03 5.63
C VAL A 24 11.43 -5.07 6.74
N GLU A 25 12.48 -5.03 7.58
CA GLU A 25 12.58 -5.94 8.71
C GLU A 25 11.34 -5.84 9.59
N CYS A 26 10.81 -6.99 10.01
CA CYS A 26 9.62 -7.07 10.85
C CYS A 26 8.31 -6.52 10.25
N LEU A 27 8.25 -6.31 8.94
CA LEU A 27 7.02 -6.02 8.21
C LEU A 27 6.54 -7.26 7.43
N LEU A 28 5.27 -7.62 7.62
CA LEU A 28 4.61 -8.71 6.90
C LEU A 28 3.43 -8.19 6.10
N TRP A 29 3.38 -8.52 4.80
CA TRP A 29 2.23 -8.24 3.95
C TRP A 29 1.16 -9.33 4.09
N GLY A 30 -0.07 -8.92 4.41
CA GLY A 30 -1.22 -9.80 4.55
C GLY A 30 -2.09 -9.91 3.29
N ALA A 31 -3.34 -10.33 3.48
CA ALA A 31 -4.30 -10.39 2.38
C ALA A 31 -4.67 -8.99 1.86
N SER A 32 -5.06 -8.94 0.59
CA SER A 32 -5.46 -7.72 -0.09
C SER A 32 -6.76 -7.93 -0.86
N LYS A 33 -7.45 -6.84 -1.21
CA LYS A 33 -8.59 -6.84 -2.13
C LYS A 33 -8.69 -5.52 -2.88
N LEU A 34 -9.40 -5.53 -4.01
CA LEU A 34 -9.78 -4.32 -4.71
C LEU A 34 -11.10 -3.78 -4.17
N VAL A 35 -11.14 -2.48 -3.91
CA VAL A 35 -12.33 -1.79 -3.42
C VAL A 35 -12.68 -0.66 -4.39
N PRO A 36 -13.88 -0.65 -5.00
CA PRO A 36 -14.32 0.46 -5.85
C PRO A 36 -14.38 1.78 -5.06
N VAL A 37 -13.93 2.87 -5.69
CA VAL A 37 -14.07 4.24 -5.15
C VAL A 37 -15.02 5.11 -5.96
N GLY A 38 -15.32 4.72 -7.21
CA GLY A 38 -16.19 5.43 -8.13
C GLY A 38 -15.54 5.62 -9.49
N TYR A 39 -16.32 5.94 -10.53
CA TYR A 39 -15.82 6.31 -11.87
C TYR A 39 -14.79 5.32 -12.46
N GLY A 40 -15.01 4.01 -12.29
CA GLY A 40 -14.09 2.97 -12.77
C GLY A 40 -12.87 2.70 -11.88
N ILE A 41 -12.48 3.66 -11.03
CA ILE A 41 -11.30 3.57 -10.17
C ILE A 41 -11.53 2.59 -9.02
N LYS A 42 -10.49 1.79 -8.74
CA LYS A 42 -10.43 0.86 -7.61
C LYS A 42 -9.15 1.11 -6.82
N LYS A 43 -9.26 1.23 -5.50
CA LYS A 43 -8.11 1.22 -4.60
C LYS A 43 -7.74 -0.20 -4.19
N LYS A 44 -6.48 -0.43 -3.85
CA LYS A 44 -6.03 -1.68 -3.22
C LYS A 44 -6.11 -1.51 -1.71
N GLN A 45 -6.96 -2.30 -1.06
CA GLN A 45 -6.95 -2.42 0.40
C GLN A 45 -6.06 -3.59 0.77
N ILE A 46 -4.94 -3.34 1.45
CA ILE A 46 -3.95 -4.34 1.84
C ILE A 46 -3.73 -4.33 3.35
N MET A 47 -3.69 -5.53 3.95
CA MET A 47 -3.30 -5.70 5.35
C MET A 47 -1.77 -5.80 5.43
N LEU A 48 -1.23 -5.26 6.52
CA LEU A 48 0.17 -5.45 6.89
C LEU A 48 0.25 -5.60 8.40
N THR A 49 1.26 -6.33 8.86
CA THR A 49 1.53 -6.57 10.28
C THR A 49 2.97 -6.15 10.55
N ILE A 50 3.13 -5.31 11.58
CA ILE A 50 4.42 -4.88 12.08
C ILE A 50 4.70 -5.69 13.36
N ILE A 51 5.78 -6.47 13.36
CA ILE A 51 6.12 -7.41 14.44
C ILE A 51 6.83 -6.69 15.61
N ASN A 52 7.46 -5.54 15.38
CA ASN A 52 8.15 -4.76 16.41
C ASN A 52 8.02 -3.24 16.16
N GLU A 53 8.33 -2.43 17.17
CA GLU A 53 8.17 -0.97 17.09
C GLU A 53 9.22 -0.25 16.21
N LEU A 54 10.02 -0.99 15.42
CA LEU A 54 11.06 -0.40 14.57
C LEU A 54 10.52 0.14 13.24
N VAL A 55 9.29 -0.22 12.85
CA VAL A 55 8.69 0.24 11.59
C VAL A 55 7.71 1.37 11.84
N SER A 56 8.05 2.56 11.36
CA SER A 56 7.11 3.68 11.27
C SER A 56 6.28 3.57 10.01
N MET A 57 4.96 3.63 10.15
CA MET A 57 4.04 3.64 9.01
C MET A 57 4.21 4.88 8.13
N ASP A 58 4.50 6.04 8.74
CA ASP A 58 4.72 7.27 8.00
C ASP A 58 6.00 7.15 7.15
N THR A 59 7.08 6.62 7.72
CA THR A 59 8.33 6.35 7.00
C THR A 59 8.12 5.33 5.87
N LEU A 60 7.35 4.26 6.11
CA LEU A 60 7.02 3.28 5.05
C LEU A 60 6.31 3.95 3.88
N ILE A 61 5.39 4.87 4.16
CA ILE A 61 4.66 5.58 3.12
C ILE A 61 5.60 6.54 2.39
N GLU A 62 6.21 7.47 3.13
CA GLU A 62 6.99 8.59 2.59
C GLU A 62 8.29 8.16 1.90
N GLU A 63 8.99 7.15 2.42
CA GLU A 63 10.31 6.74 1.90
C GLU A 63 10.24 5.55 0.93
N HIS A 64 9.11 4.84 0.85
CA HIS A 64 8.98 3.68 -0.04
C HIS A 64 7.76 3.74 -0.96
N LEU A 65 6.55 3.95 -0.43
CA LEU A 65 5.32 3.77 -1.22
C LEU A 65 5.00 4.93 -2.18
N ILE A 66 5.42 6.16 -1.86
CA ILE A 66 5.15 7.35 -2.68
C ILE A 66 6.41 7.93 -3.36
N VAL A 67 7.50 7.16 -3.38
CA VAL A 67 8.73 7.50 -4.12
C VAL A 67 8.94 6.58 -5.31
N GLU A 68 9.86 6.96 -6.20
CA GLU A 68 10.25 6.10 -7.31
C GLU A 68 10.89 4.79 -6.81
N PRO A 69 10.60 3.63 -7.43
CA PRO A 69 9.77 3.46 -8.62
C PRO A 69 8.27 3.23 -8.34
N ILE A 70 7.87 3.10 -7.07
CA ILE A 70 6.50 2.65 -6.71
C ILE A 70 5.45 3.72 -7.02
N ASN A 71 5.82 5.00 -6.92
CA ASN A 71 4.94 6.12 -7.25
C ASN A 71 4.49 6.18 -8.72
N GLU A 72 5.10 5.39 -9.62
CA GLU A 72 4.60 5.19 -10.99
C GLU A 72 3.18 4.61 -10.96
N TYR A 73 2.88 3.76 -9.98
CA TYR A 73 1.58 3.12 -9.81
C TYR A 73 0.76 3.74 -8.67
N VAL A 74 1.41 4.27 -7.64
CA VAL A 74 0.77 4.71 -6.40
C VAL A 74 0.72 6.23 -6.32
N GLN A 75 -0.51 6.77 -6.23
CA GLN A 75 -0.72 8.20 -6.00
C GLN A 75 -0.59 8.56 -4.51
N SER A 76 -1.21 7.76 -3.64
CA SER A 76 -1.24 8.01 -2.19
C SER A 76 -1.62 6.76 -1.41
N CYS A 77 -1.31 6.77 -0.12
CA CYS A 77 -1.69 5.71 0.83
C CYS A 77 -2.41 6.30 2.04
N ASP A 78 -3.46 5.62 2.52
CA ASP A 78 -4.18 5.99 3.74
C ASP A 78 -4.17 4.84 4.76
N ILE A 79 -3.98 5.18 6.03
CA ILE A 79 -4.13 4.25 7.15
C ILE A 79 -5.61 4.22 7.55
N ILE A 80 -6.26 3.07 7.34
CA ILE A 80 -7.70 2.90 7.62
C ILE A 80 -7.95 2.52 9.08
N ALA A 81 -7.15 1.60 9.59
CA ALA A 81 -7.28 1.06 10.93
C ALA A 81 -5.93 0.49 11.38
N PHE A 82 -5.65 0.64 12.67
CA PHE A 82 -4.54 0.01 13.35
C PHE A 82 -5.10 -0.84 14.49
N ASN A 83 -4.81 -2.14 14.45
CA ASN A 83 -5.17 -3.06 15.52
C ASN A 83 -3.90 -3.56 16.18
N LYS A 84 -3.83 -3.49 17.51
CA LYS A 84 -2.78 -4.15 18.28
C LYS A 84 -3.10 -5.65 18.33
N ILE A 85 -2.09 -6.48 18.09
CA ILE A 85 -2.15 -7.94 18.21
C ILE A 85 -1.54 -8.35 19.55
#